data_AF-A0A0B0CTV7-F1
#
_entry.id   AF-A0A0B0CTV7-F1
#
_cell.length_a   1.000
_cell.length_b   1.000
_cell.length_c   1.000
_cell.angle_alpha   90.00
_cell.angle_beta   90.00
_cell.angle_gamma   90.00
#
_symmetry.space_group_name_H-M   'P 1'
#
loop_
_entity.id
_entity.type
_entity.pdbx_description
1 polymer ?
#
loop_
_entity_poly.entity_id
_entity_poly.type
_entity_poly.pdbx_seq_one_letter_code
_entity_poly.pdbx_strand_id
1 'polypeptide(L)'
;MFSVLFKLSWFFKKYWKRYTFAVIALIIASVIDLIPPKIIGMAIDEIQFNSLTSEKLMEVMLIYGGVILASYSISYLWDYTLFSGAMIMERTMRSRLMNHFLKMTPTFFGK
;
A
#
# COMPACT_ATOMS: atom_id res chain seq x y z
N MET A 1 -16.07 14.30 12.93
CA MET A 1 -14.79 13.74 12.42
C MET A 1 -14.73 13.72 10.90
N PHE A 2 -15.76 13.25 10.20
CA PHE A 2 -15.75 13.17 8.72
C PHE A 2 -15.75 14.51 7.95
N SER A 3 -16.14 15.62 8.59
CA SER A 3 -16.13 16.96 7.96
C SER A 3 -14.74 17.42 7.49
N VAL A 4 -13.67 16.93 8.13
CA VAL A 4 -12.28 17.24 7.74
C VAL A 4 -11.93 16.60 6.40
N LEU A 5 -12.43 15.40 6.10
CA LEU A 5 -12.20 14.73 4.82
C LEU A 5 -12.82 15.51 3.66
N PHE A 6 -14.01 16.09 3.86
CA PHE A 6 -14.64 16.97 2.86
C PHE A 6 -13.81 18.23 2.60
N LYS A 7 -13.19 18.82 3.63
CA LYS A 7 -12.27 19.96 3.47
C LYS A 7 -10.99 19.60 2.70
N LEU A 8 -10.62 18.31 2.68
CA LEU A 8 -9.47 17.78 1.94
C LEU A 8 -9.83 17.26 0.54
N SER A 9 -11.12 17.27 0.16
CA SER A 9 -11.61 16.77 -1.14
C SER A 9 -10.87 17.36 -2.36
N TRP A 10 -10.47 18.64 -2.29
CA TRP A 10 -9.69 19.30 -3.33
C TRP A 10 -8.33 18.60 -3.59
N PHE A 11 -7.71 18.04 -2.55
CA PHE A 11 -6.43 17.34 -2.63
C PHE A 11 -6.62 15.97 -3.29
N PHE A 12 -7.61 15.21 -2.83
CA PHE A 12 -7.94 13.91 -3.42
C PHE A 12 -8.32 14.03 -4.90
N LYS A 13 -9.08 15.08 -5.27
CA LYS A 13 -9.41 15.37 -6.67
C LYS A 13 -8.17 15.71 -7.50
N LYS A 14 -7.18 16.40 -6.93
CA LYS A 14 -5.93 16.74 -7.61
C LYS A 14 -5.02 15.51 -7.85
N TYR A 15 -4.96 14.60 -6.88
CA TYR A 15 -4.10 13.41 -6.92
C TYR A 15 -4.84 12.10 -7.19
N TRP A 16 -6.03 12.16 -7.80
CA TRP A 16 -6.91 11.01 -7.99
C TRP A 16 -6.22 9.82 -8.67
N LYS A 17 -5.43 10.05 -9.73
CA LYS A 17 -4.69 9.00 -10.46
C LYS A 17 -3.79 8.19 -9.55
N ARG A 18 -3.14 8.86 -8.58
CA ARG A 18 -2.22 8.23 -7.63
C ARG A 18 -2.97 7.31 -6.67
N TYR A 19 -4.13 7.73 -6.20
CA TYR A 19 -5.00 6.92 -5.35
C TYR A 19 -5.61 5.75 -6.12
N THR A 20 -6.06 5.97 -7.36
CA THR A 20 -6.56 4.89 -8.23
C THR A 20 -5.48 3.84 -8.46
N PHE A 21 -4.24 4.25 -8.76
CA PHE A 21 -3.12 3.33 -8.91
C PHE A 21 -2.84 2.55 -7.63
N ALA A 22 -2.79 3.24 -6.47
CA ALA A 22 -2.58 2.57 -5.18
C ALA A 22 -3.67 1.54 -4.87
N VAL A 23 -4.94 1.85 -5.16
CA VAL A 23 -6.06 0.92 -4.94
C VAL A 23 -5.97 -0.28 -5.87
N ILE A 24 -5.68 -0.07 -7.16
CA ILE A 24 -5.49 -1.18 -8.11
C ILE A 24 -4.33 -2.07 -7.68
N ALA A 25 -3.19 -1.48 -7.30
CA ALA A 25 -2.03 -2.21 -6.84
C ALA A 25 -2.32 -3.00 -5.54
N LEU A 26 -3.10 -2.43 -4.62
CA LEU A 26 -3.52 -3.08 -3.38
C LEU A 26 -4.47 -4.27 -3.64
N ILE A 27 -5.39 -4.14 -4.61
CA ILE A 27 -6.25 -5.26 -5.02
C ILE A 27 -5.40 -6.39 -5.61
N ILE A 28 -4.44 -6.06 -6.47
CA ILE A 28 -3.53 -7.06 -7.06
C ILE A 28 -2.67 -7.72 -5.98
N ALA A 29 -2.11 -6.96 -5.03
CA ALA A 29 -1.37 -7.49 -3.89
C ALA A 29 -2.21 -8.50 -3.10
N SER A 30 -3.46 -8.13 -2.80
CA SER A 30 -4.39 -8.98 -2.05
C SER A 30 -4.69 -10.30 -2.76
N VAL A 31 -4.74 -10.30 -4.10
CA VAL A 31 -4.89 -11.53 -4.88
C VAL A 31 -3.63 -12.39 -4.85
N ILE A 32 -2.45 -11.77 -4.89
CA ILE A 32 -1.17 -12.49 -4.84
C ILE A 32 -0.97 -13.14 -3.46
N ASP A 33 -1.41 -12.49 -2.39
CA ASP A 33 -1.29 -13.03 -1.03
C ASP A 33 -2.17 -14.27 -0.79
N LEU A 34 -3.09 -14.59 -1.71
CA LEU A 34 -3.84 -15.86 -1.73
C LEU A 34 -3.07 -17.01 -2.39
N ILE A 35 -1.97 -16.73 -3.10
CA ILE A 35 -1.16 -17.76 -3.77
C ILE A 35 -0.38 -18.62 -2.77
N PRO A 36 0.31 -18.06 -1.75
CA PRO A 36 1.00 -18.84 -0.72
C PRO A 36 0.18 -19.96 -0.07
N PRO A 37 -1.03 -19.72 0.46
CA PRO A 37 -1.83 -20.80 1.07
C PRO A 37 -2.24 -21.87 0.06
N LYS A 38 -2.46 -21.50 -1.22
CA LYS A 38 -2.76 -22.47 -2.29
C LYS A 38 -1.54 -23.36 -2.58
N ILE A 39 -0.34 -22.79 -2.63
CA ILE A 39 0.91 -23.55 -2.82
C ILE A 39 1.13 -24.51 -1.64
N ILE A 40 0.90 -24.05 -0.41
CA ILE A 40 1.02 -24.89 0.79
C ILE A 40 0.01 -26.04 0.74
N GLY A 41 -1.24 -25.79 0.35
CA GLY A 41 -2.26 -26.83 0.19
C GLY A 41 -1.82 -27.91 -0.81
N MET A 42 -1.35 -27.51 -1.99
CA MET A 42 -0.83 -28.43 -3.00
C MET A 42 0.35 -29.26 -2.49
N ALA A 43 1.25 -28.65 -1.72
CA ALA A 43 2.38 -29.35 -1.12
C ALA A 43 1.93 -30.39 -0.07
N ILE A 44 0.93 -30.07 0.75
CA ILE A 44 0.35 -31.00 1.74
C ILE A 44 -0.32 -32.19 1.03
N ASP A 45 -1.06 -31.94 -0.05
CA ASP A 45 -1.72 -33.00 -0.82
C ASP A 45 -0.68 -33.97 -1.41
N GLU A 46 0.38 -33.45 -2.04
CA GLU A 46 1.47 -34.28 -2.59
C GLU A 46 2.22 -35.09 -1.52
N ILE A 47 2.34 -34.56 -0.30
CA ILE A 47 2.86 -35.29 0.87
C ILE A 47 1.90 -36.42 1.25
N GLN A 48 0.59 -36.15 1.31
CA GLN A 48 -0.42 -37.14 1.69
C GLN A 48 -0.47 -38.33 0.74
N PHE A 49 -0.30 -38.09 -0.56
CA PHE A 49 -0.29 -39.13 -1.58
C PHE A 49 1.08 -39.82 -1.78
N ASN A 50 2.09 -39.49 -0.96
CA ASN A 50 3.48 -39.97 -1.10
C ASN A 50 4.07 -39.75 -2.51
N SER A 51 3.55 -38.78 -3.27
CA SER A 51 3.98 -38.44 -4.63
C SER A 51 5.01 -37.30 -4.66
N LEU A 52 5.40 -36.80 -3.49
CA LEU A 52 6.38 -35.74 -3.33
C LEU A 52 7.79 -36.25 -3.67
N THR A 53 8.27 -35.92 -4.86
CA THR A 53 9.66 -36.12 -5.26
C THR A 53 10.50 -34.88 -4.93
N SER A 54 11.82 -35.07 -4.77
CA SER A 54 12.76 -33.95 -4.53
C SER A 54 12.72 -32.90 -5.64
N GLU A 55 12.45 -33.30 -6.89
CA GLU A 55 12.30 -32.40 -8.03
C GLU A 55 11.05 -31.51 -7.90
N LYS A 56 9.89 -32.10 -7.58
CA LYS A 56 8.65 -31.34 -7.35
C LYS A 56 8.78 -30.37 -6.18
N LEU A 57 9.47 -30.77 -5.11
CA LEU A 57 9.69 -29.90 -3.95
C LEU A 57 10.56 -28.68 -4.33
N MET A 58 11.61 -28.88 -5.13
CA MET A 58 12.44 -27.79 -5.63
C MET A 58 11.64 -26.84 -6.53
N GLU A 59 10.80 -27.37 -7.42
CA GLU A 59 9.91 -26.57 -8.27
C GLU A 59 8.95 -25.71 -7.45
N VAL A 60 8.28 -26.31 -6.46
CA VAL A 60 7.38 -25.61 -5.54
C VAL A 60 8.12 -24.51 -4.78
N MET A 61 9.33 -24.77 -4.28
CA MET A 61 10.14 -23.76 -3.60
C MET A 61 10.54 -22.60 -4.51
N LEU A 62 10.91 -22.87 -5.77
CA LEU A 62 11.26 -21.83 -6.75
C LEU A 62 10.04 -20.95 -7.09
N ILE A 63 8.89 -21.57 -7.33
CA ILE A 63 7.63 -20.84 -7.57
C ILE A 63 7.28 -19.99 -6.34
N TYR A 64 7.37 -20.56 -5.15
CA TYR A 64 7.09 -19.85 -3.90
C TYR A 64 8.03 -18.66 -3.69
N GLY A 65 9.32 -18.83 -3.97
CA GLY A 65 10.30 -17.74 -3.94
C GLY A 65 9.95 -16.63 -4.93
N GLY A 66 9.52 -16.97 -6.14
CA GLY A 66 9.05 -16.00 -7.14
C GLY A 66 7.80 -15.23 -6.67
N VAL A 67 6.85 -15.92 -6.04
CA VAL A 67 5.64 -15.30 -5.47
C VAL A 67 6.00 -14.32 -4.35
N ILE A 68 6.94 -14.67 -3.47
CA ILE A 68 7.42 -13.77 -2.42
C ILE A 68 8.01 -12.49 -3.02
N LEU A 69 8.88 -12.61 -4.04
CA LEU A 69 9.49 -11.45 -4.70
C LEU A 69 8.45 -10.57 -5.38
N ALA A 70 7.44 -11.17 -6.02
CA ALA A 70 6.36 -10.45 -6.66
C ALA A 70 5.46 -9.73 -5.63
N SER A 71 5.04 -10.44 -4.57
CA SER A 71 4.24 -9.86 -3.48
C SER A 71 4.98 -8.70 -2.83
N TYR A 72 6.27 -8.85 -2.53
CA TYR A 72 7.08 -7.79 -1.94
C TYR A 72 7.17 -6.55 -2.83
N SER A 73 7.43 -6.75 -4.13
CA SER A 73 7.57 -5.64 -5.09
C SER A 73 6.27 -4.85 -5.23
N ILE A 74 5.14 -5.54 -5.32
CA ILE A 74 3.82 -4.92 -5.45
C ILE A 74 3.41 -4.26 -4.14
N SER A 75 3.69 -4.91 -3.01
CA SER A 75 3.46 -4.36 -1.66
C SER A 75 4.18 -3.04 -1.48
N TYR A 76 5.48 -3.03 -1.81
CA TYR A 76 6.28 -1.81 -1.77
C TYR A 76 5.71 -0.69 -2.65
N LEU A 77 5.25 -1.01 -3.87
CA LEU A 77 4.70 -0.02 -4.79
C LEU A 77 3.42 0.62 -4.27
N TRP A 78 2.46 -0.16 -3.75
CA TRP A 78 1.21 0.42 -3.26
C TRP A 78 1.42 1.20 -1.96
N ASP A 79 2.23 0.69 -1.04
CA ASP A 79 2.59 1.37 0.21
C ASP A 79 3.25 2.71 -0.07
N TYR A 80 4.32 2.69 -0.88
CA TYR A 80 5.03 3.91 -1.25
C TYR A 80 4.08 4.92 -1.90
N THR A 81 3.20 4.46 -2.79
CA THR A 81 2.25 5.33 -3.47
C THR A 81 1.24 5.93 -2.50
N LEU A 82 0.75 5.17 -1.52
CA LEU A 82 -0.20 5.67 -0.54
C LEU A 82 0.45 6.66 0.44
N PHE A 83 1.57 6.27 1.06
CA PHE A 83 2.22 7.04 2.13
C PHE A 83 2.89 8.32 1.62
N SER A 84 3.54 8.31 0.46
CA SER A 84 4.09 9.56 -0.08
C SER A 84 2.97 10.54 -0.48
N GLY A 85 1.73 10.07 -0.71
CA GLY A 85 0.57 10.93 -0.93
C GLY A 85 0.19 11.68 0.34
N ALA A 86 0.20 10.97 1.47
CA ALA A 86 -0.02 11.55 2.80
C ALA A 86 1.05 12.59 3.16
N MET A 87 2.33 12.30 2.89
CA MET A 87 3.42 13.25 3.16
C MET A 87 3.28 14.56 2.35
N ILE A 88 2.91 14.47 1.07
CA ILE A 88 2.66 15.66 0.24
C ILE A 88 1.48 16.46 0.79
N MET A 89 0.42 15.77 1.22
CA MET A 89 -0.74 16.40 1.84
C MET A 89 -0.35 17.15 3.11
N GLU A 90 0.38 16.49 4.01
CA GLU A 90 0.86 17.08 5.26
C GLU A 90 1.71 18.31 4.99
N ARG A 91 2.74 18.20 4.14
CA ARG A 91 3.61 19.32 3.79
C ARG A 91 2.80 20.51 3.27
N THR A 92 1.84 20.25 2.38
CA THR A 92 0.99 21.31 1.81
C THR A 92 0.13 21.99 2.88
N MET A 93 -0.46 21.23 3.79
CA MET A 93 -1.26 21.77 4.89
C MET A 93 -0.41 22.58 5.87
N ARG A 94 0.76 22.07 6.26
CA ARG A 94 1.69 22.78 7.15
C ARG A 94 2.16 24.09 6.55
N SER A 95 2.52 24.11 5.27
CA SER A 95 2.91 25.35 4.59
C SER A 95 1.77 26.36 4.52
N ARG A 96 0.53 25.93 4.23
CA ARG A 96 -0.64 26.83 4.25
C ARG A 96 -0.91 27.39 5.63
N LEU A 97 -0.82 26.55 6.67
CA LEU A 97 -1.00 26.95 8.06
C LEU A 97 0.04 27.99 8.47
N MET A 98 1.32 27.73 8.21
CA MET A 98 2.40 28.64 8.55
C MET A 98 2.25 29.99 7.82
N ASN A 99 1.95 29.96 6.52
CA ASN A 99 1.68 31.17 5.74
C ASN A 99 0.48 31.97 6.27
N HIS A 100 -0.51 31.28 6.85
CA HIS A 100 -1.65 31.95 7.45
C HIS A 100 -1.26 32.60 8.79
N PHE A 101 -0.52 31.91 9.65
CA PHE A 101 -0.02 32.46 10.92
C PHE A 101 0.84 33.71 10.70
N LEU A 102 1.73 33.70 9.71
CA LEU A 102 2.57 34.86 9.40
C LEU A 102 1.79 36.10 8.92
N LYS A 103 0.52 35.94 8.51
CA LYS A 103 -0.36 37.04 8.10
C LYS A 103 -1.28 37.53 9.23
N MET A 104 -1.25 36.89 10.40
CA MET A 104 -2.11 37.29 11.53
C MET A 104 -1.54 38.49 12.28
N THR A 105 -2.43 39.25 12.91
CA THR A 105 -2.05 40.42 13.71
C THR A 105 -1.34 40.01 15.01
N PRO A 106 -0.47 40.86 15.59
CA PRO A 106 0.21 40.57 16.86
C PRO A 106 -0.74 40.22 18.02
N THR A 107 -1.96 40.77 18.01
CA THR A 107 -3.02 40.48 18.98
C THR A 107 -3.45 39.01 19.01
N PHE A 108 -3.24 38.26 17.93
CA PHE A 108 -3.49 36.81 17.89
C PHE A 108 -2.43 36.03 18.68
N PHE A 109 -1.18 36.50 18.71
CA PHE A 109 -0.06 35.82 19.37
C PHE A 109 0.14 36.23 20.83
N GLY A 110 -0.40 37.39 21.22
CA GLY A 110 -0.29 37.93 22.58
C GLY A 110 -1.42 37.52 23.53
N LYS A 111 -2.35 36.66 23.10
CA LYS A 111 -3.36 36.00 23.94
C LYS A 111 -3.02 34.52 24.07
#